data_AF-A0A3D6EUH8-F1
#
_entry.id   AF-A0A3D6EUH8-F1
#
_cell.length_a   1.000
_cell.length_b   1.000
_cell.length_c   1.000
_cell.angle_alpha   90.00
_cell.angle_beta   90.00
_cell.angle_gamma   90.00
#
_symmetry.space_group_name_H-M   'P 1'
#
loop_
_entity.id
_entity.type
_entity.pdbx_description
1 polymer ?
#
loop_
_entity_poly.entity_id
_entity_poly.type
_entity_poly.pdbx_seq_one_letter_code
_entity_poly.pdbx_strand_id
1 'polypeptide(L)'
;RSVSINYEGLQLRREFFSPQYETQIARESRIPDHRSLLYWNPSVQLKTQDTPIDFYTSDLDGEFKVVVQGISRDGVAGSAVYSFVVEKP
;
A
#
# COMPACT_ATOMS: atom_id res chain seq x y z
N ARG A 1 7.44 -3.98 41.88
CA ARG A 1 7.77 -3.53 40.50
C ARG A 1 6.52 -3.73 39.66
N SER A 2 5.80 -2.66 39.34
CA SER A 2 4.66 -2.70 38.42
C SER A 2 5.17 -2.53 36.99
N VAL A 3 4.63 -3.32 36.06
CA VAL A 3 4.88 -3.18 34.62
C VAL A 3 3.68 -2.45 34.05
N SER A 4 3.89 -1.23 33.57
CA SER A 4 2.86 -0.47 32.85
C SER A 4 2.85 -0.96 31.40
N ILE A 5 1.80 -1.69 31.03
CA ILE A 5 1.55 -2.09 29.64
C ILE A 5 0.72 -0.98 29.00
N ASN A 6 1.30 -0.25 28.05
CA ASN A 6 0.54 0.67 27.22
C ASN A 6 -0.34 -0.17 26.30
N TYR A 7 -1.60 -0.33 26.66
CA TYR A 7 -2.59 -0.97 25.80
C TYR A 7 -2.94 0.00 24.68
N GLU A 8 -2.39 -0.22 23.47
CA GLU A 8 -2.91 0.46 22.29
C GLU A 8 -4.38 0.04 22.14
N GLY A 9 -5.28 1.01 22.31
CA GLY A 9 -6.71 0.78 22.18
C GLY A 9 -7.11 0.32 20.77
N LEU A 10 -8.41 0.25 20.52
CA LEU A 10 -8.93 -0.07 19.18
C LEU A 10 -8.43 0.97 18.17
N GLN A 11 -7.54 0.56 17.27
CA GLN A 11 -7.12 1.35 16.11
C GLN A 11 -8.35 1.64 15.26
N LEU A 12 -8.70 2.92 15.13
CA LEU A 12 -9.78 3.35 14.25
C LEU A 12 -9.46 2.92 12.82
N ARG A 13 -10.46 2.39 12.10
CA ARG A 13 -10.31 1.98 10.70
C ARG A 13 -9.93 3.21 9.88
N ARG A 14 -8.67 3.29 9.47
CA ARG A 14 -8.18 4.36 8.60
C ARG A 14 -8.43 3.96 7.15
N GLU A 15 -9.30 4.70 6.48
CA GLU A 15 -9.45 4.61 5.03
C GLU A 15 -8.24 5.29 4.38
N PHE A 16 -7.49 4.54 3.59
CA PHE A 16 -6.35 5.08 2.85
C PHE A 16 -6.83 5.64 1.52
N PHE A 17 -6.65 6.94 1.31
CA PHE A 17 -6.95 7.58 0.04
C PHE A 17 -5.68 7.68 -0.82
N SER A 18 -5.74 7.09 -2.01
CA SER A 18 -4.80 7.42 -3.09
C SER A 18 -5.42 8.49 -3.99
N PRO A 19 -4.66 9.53 -4.42
CA PRO A 19 -5.07 10.42 -5.48
C PRO A 19 -5.39 9.62 -6.74
N GLN A 20 -6.43 10.06 -7.46
CA GLN A 20 -6.78 9.54 -8.77
C GLN A 20 -6.03 10.34 -9.83
N TYR A 21 -5.07 9.70 -10.50
CA TYR A 21 -4.30 10.29 -11.61
C TYR A 21 -4.91 9.96 -12.98
N GLU A 22 -6.22 9.69 -13.05
CA GLU A 22 -6.90 9.26 -14.28
C GLU A 22 -6.88 10.34 -15.37
N THR A 23 -6.89 11.62 -14.99
CA THR A 23 -6.91 12.73 -15.94
C THR A 23 -5.50 13.25 -16.23
N GLN A 24 -5.29 13.75 -17.46
CA GLN A 24 -4.02 14.38 -17.84
C GLN A 24 -3.71 15.61 -16.97
N ILE A 25 -4.73 16.39 -16.61
CA ILE A 25 -4.62 17.56 -15.72
C ILE A 25 -4.16 17.15 -14.31
N ALA A 26 -4.63 16.01 -13.79
CA ALA A 26 -4.20 15.50 -12.48
C ALA A 26 -2.76 14.99 -12.51
N ARG A 27 -2.32 14.38 -13.62
CA ARG A 27 -0.93 13.95 -13.84
C ARG A 27 0.04 15.11 -14.02
N GLU A 28 -0.41 16.20 -14.63
CA GLU A 28 0.38 17.42 -14.85
C GLU A 28 0.20 18.44 -13.70
N SER A 29 -0.40 18.02 -12.59
CA SER A 29 -0.59 18.87 -11.42
C SER A 29 0.74 19.43 -10.95
N ARG A 30 0.78 20.74 -10.66
CA ARG A 30 1.98 21.41 -10.13
C ARG A 30 2.29 21.07 -8.67
N ILE A 31 1.48 20.22 -8.04
CA ILE A 31 1.70 19.77 -6.66
C ILE A 31 2.47 18.45 -6.73
N PRO A 32 3.73 18.40 -6.27
CA PRO A 32 4.52 17.18 -6.33
C PRO A 32 4.03 16.13 -5.33
N ASP A 33 4.00 14.86 -5.76
CA ASP A 33 3.69 13.70 -4.91
C ASP A 33 4.95 13.12 -4.27
N HIS A 34 5.05 13.26 -2.95
CA HIS A 34 6.13 12.72 -2.13
C HIS A 34 5.65 11.62 -1.16
N ARG A 35 4.51 11.00 -1.41
CA ARG A 35 3.98 9.94 -0.53
C ARG A 35 4.92 8.73 -0.50
N SER A 36 5.20 8.23 0.71
CA SER A 36 5.95 6.99 0.91
C SER A 36 5.06 5.75 0.89
N LEU A 37 3.79 5.90 1.28
CA LEU A 37 2.77 4.85 1.17
C LEU A 37 1.89 5.17 -0.04
N LEU A 38 2.03 4.37 -1.09
CA LEU A 38 1.31 4.56 -2.35
C LEU A 38 -0.01 3.79 -2.40
N TYR A 39 -0.03 2.61 -1.79
CA TYR A 39 -1.18 1.72 -1.76
C TYR A 39 -1.27 0.99 -0.41
N TRP A 40 -2.47 0.94 0.17
CA TRP A 40 -2.75 0.15 1.36
C TRP A 40 -4.17 -0.39 1.31
N ASN A 41 -4.31 -1.72 1.28
CA ASN A 41 -5.59 -2.40 1.36
C ASN A 41 -5.46 -3.68 2.22
N PRO A 42 -6.01 -3.69 3.45
CA PRO A 42 -5.93 -4.85 4.33
C PRO A 42 -6.99 -5.93 4.02
N SER A 43 -7.95 -5.65 3.13
CA SER A 43 -9.14 -6.48 2.91
C SER A 43 -9.22 -7.03 1.48
N VAL A 44 -8.07 -7.24 0.84
CA VAL A 44 -8.02 -7.83 -0.51
C VAL A 44 -8.51 -9.27 -0.45
N GLN A 45 -9.60 -9.56 -1.16
CA GLN A 45 -10.11 -10.91 -1.32
C GLN A 45 -9.70 -11.45 -2.69
N LEU A 46 -8.95 -12.55 -2.69
CA LEU A 46 -8.58 -13.25 -3.91
C LEU A 46 -9.80 -14.00 -4.45
N LYS A 47 -10.41 -13.49 -5.53
CA LYS A 47 -11.56 -14.14 -6.20
C LYS A 47 -11.09 -15.25 -7.14
N THR A 48 -9.91 -15.08 -7.71
CA THR A 48 -9.23 -15.96 -8.66
C THR A 48 -7.77 -16.07 -8.27
N GLN A 49 -7.04 -17.03 -8.85
CA GLN A 49 -5.59 -17.18 -8.64
C GLN A 49 -4.85 -15.88 -8.97
N ASP A 50 -5.26 -15.22 -10.06
CA ASP A 50 -4.75 -13.93 -10.47
C ASP A 50 -5.79 -12.86 -10.12
N THR A 51 -5.48 -12.01 -9.14
CA THR A 51 -6.30 -10.84 -8.78
C THR A 51 -5.48 -9.59 -9.07
N PRO A 52 -5.83 -8.78 -10.10
CA PRO A 52 -5.08 -7.58 -10.44
C PRO A 52 -5.20 -6.52 -9.35
N ILE A 53 -4.10 -5.82 -9.09
CA ILE A 53 -4.03 -4.69 -8.16
C ILE A 53 -3.34 -3.54 -8.88
N ASP A 54 -4.08 -2.46 -9.12
CA ASP A 54 -3.58 -1.27 -9.80
C ASP A 54 -3.36 -0.14 -8.80
N PHE A 55 -2.25 0.59 -8.96
CA PHE A 55 -1.92 1.77 -8.16
C PHE A 55 -0.99 2.70 -8.95
N TYR A 56 -0.87 3.94 -8.49
CA TYR A 56 0.01 4.95 -9.07
C TYR A 56 1.28 5.14 -8.22
N THR A 57 2.40 5.42 -8.88
CA THR A 57 3.67 5.76 -8.23
C THR A 57 3.70 7.23 -7.80
N SER A 58 4.61 7.59 -6.90
CA SER A 58 4.91 9.00 -6.59
C SER A 58 5.85 9.61 -7.63
N ASP A 59 6.11 10.92 -7.52
CA ASP A 59 7.05 11.64 -8.39
C ASP A 59 8.52 11.40 -8.01
N LEU A 60 8.78 10.49 -7.07
CA LEU A 60 10.12 10.13 -6.63
C LEU A 60 10.66 8.98 -7.49
N ASP A 61 11.89 9.17 -7.95
CA ASP A 61 12.72 8.11 -8.53
C ASP A 61 13.36 7.26 -7.42
N GLY A 62 13.59 5.99 -7.72
CA GLY A 62 14.26 5.06 -6.82
C GLY A 62 13.59 3.69 -6.72
N GLU A 63 13.99 2.93 -5.70
CA GLU A 63 13.47 1.59 -5.44
C GLU A 63 12.19 1.65 -4.60
N PHE A 64 11.13 1.05 -5.13
CA PHE A 64 9.85 0.86 -4.47
C PHE A 64 9.69 -0.58 -4.04
N LYS A 65 8.99 -0.78 -2.92
CA LYS A 65 8.73 -2.10 -2.34
C LYS A 65 7.23 -2.34 -2.20
N VAL A 66 6.79 -3.47 -2.72
CA VAL A 66 5.45 -4.03 -2.52
C VAL A 66 5.57 -5.14 -1.49
N VAL A 67 4.76 -5.05 -0.44
CA VAL A 67 4.67 -6.07 0.61
C VAL A 67 3.25 -6.63 0.62
N VAL A 68 3.13 -7.93 0.41
CA VAL A 68 1.86 -8.66 0.48
C VAL A 68 1.92 -9.58 1.69
N GLN A 69 0.92 -9.48 2.56
CA GLN A 69 0.75 -10.36 3.71
C GLN A 69 -0.68 -10.85 3.75
N GLY A 70 -0.87 -12.12 4.12
CA GLY A 70 -2.20 -12.70 4.17
C GLY A 70 -2.23 -14.02 4.92
N ILE A 71 -3.45 -14.54 5.05
CA ILE A 71 -3.72 -15.84 5.66
C ILE A 71 -4.57 -16.67 4.70
N SER A 72 -4.22 -17.94 4.52
CA SER A 72 -4.99 -18.88 3.72
C SER A 72 -6.29 -19.25 4.44
N ARG A 73 -7.22 -19.89 3.71
CA ARG A 73 -8.47 -20.41 4.31
C ARG A 73 -8.21 -21.45 5.40
N ASP A 74 -7.08 -22.14 5.33
CA ASP A 74 -6.66 -23.15 6.31
C ASP A 74 -5.88 -22.53 7.50
N GLY A 75 -5.81 -21.19 7.58
CA GLY A 75 -5.15 -20.48 8.67
C GLY A 75 -3.63 -20.34 8.51
N VAL A 76 -3.08 -20.65 7.33
CA VAL A 76 -1.63 -20.56 7.08
C VAL A 76 -1.26 -19.13 6.70
N ALA A 77 -0.38 -18.50 7.47
CA ALA A 77 0.14 -17.17 7.15
C ALA A 77 1.15 -17.23 5.99
N GLY A 78 1.09 -16.24 5.11
CA GLY A 78 2.03 -16.07 4.00
C GLY A 78 2.44 -14.60 3.84
N SER A 79 3.65 -14.39 3.34
CA SER A 79 4.15 -13.06 3.01
C SER A 79 5.04 -13.10 1.77
N ALA A 80 4.94 -12.07 0.94
CA ALA A 80 5.79 -11.88 -0.22
C ALA A 80 6.24 -10.43 -0.29
N VAL A 81 7.46 -10.22 -0.78
CA VAL A 81 8.03 -8.89 -1.00
C VAL A 81 8.53 -8.82 -2.43
N TYR A 82 8.17 -7.75 -3.11
CA TYR A 82 8.60 -7.47 -4.48
C TYR A 82 9.17 -6.05 -4.53
N SER A 83 10.28 -5.87 -5.23
CA SER A 83 10.90 -4.56 -5.45
C SER A 83 10.87 -4.23 -6.93
N PHE A 84 10.68 -2.95 -7.25
CA PHE A 84 10.84 -2.43 -8.60
C PHE A 84 11.43 -1.02 -8.56
N VAL A 85 12.10 -0.62 -9.63
CA VAL A 85 12.74 0.70 -9.73
C VAL A 85 11.90 1.59 -10.65
N VAL A 86 11.67 2.83 -10.22
CA VAL A 86 11.06 3.89 -11.03
C VAL A 86 12.15 4.89 -11.39
N GLU A 87 12.33 5.12 -12.69
CA GLU A 87 13.27 6.09 -13.24
C GLU A 87 12.49 7.15 -14.02
N LYS A 88 12.90 8.41 -13.89
CA LYS A 88 12.33 9.49 -14.70
C LYS A 88 12.90 9.39 -16.13
N PRO A 89 12.06 9.50 -17.16
CA PRO A 89 12.50 9.50 -18.56
C PRO A 89 13.34 10.73 -18.90
#